data_AF-A0AAN7M470-F1
#
_entry.id   AF-A0AAN7M470-F1
#
_cell.length_a   1.000
_cell.length_b   1.000
_cell.length_c   1.000
_cell.angle_alpha   90.00
_cell.angle_beta   90.00
_cell.angle_gamma   90.00
#
_symmetry.space_group_name_H-M   'P 1'
#
loop_
_entity.id
_entity.type
_entity.pdbx_description
1 polymer ?
#
loop_
_entity_poly.entity_id
_entity_poly.type
_entity_poly.pdbx_seq_one_letter_code
_entity_poly.pdbx_strand_id
1 'polypeptide(L)'
;MYDNRQKRCLKLVMIENFLSPTSLISPRLAYSLLPTSLSLYSLSTMPEVPKQPSLHPSSGHHLSKNWRALDFIEKVTSNPDAVQARVLSEILSRNAQVEYLGRHRFDGRTDRHSFKQLLPVISYEDIHHDVSRIANGDTSPILCSHPISEFLTSSGTSGGERKLMPTIEEELDRRSLLYSLLTPVISQFVPDLDKGKGMYFLFIKSEARTPGGLVARPVLTSYYNSNHFKNRLFDPYTNYTSPNATILCSDSYQSMYAQLLCGLCQRTEVLRVGAVFASGFIRAIRFLENHWPLLCHDIRSGTLSSDVTEPSVREAVAQILRQPDPALTAFIEAECRRSWAGIITRLWPNTKYVGVIVTCTMSQYIPTLDYYSGGLPLVCTTYGVMWPTHSSLPWHTSNSSRSTKTAAPAGSTAR
;
A
#
# COMPACT_ATOMS: atom_id res chain seq x y z
N MET A 1 -15.39 -19.17 23.80
CA MET A 1 -15.36 -17.69 23.75
C MET A 1 -14.91 -17.28 22.36
N TYR A 2 -15.83 -16.87 21.50
CA TYR A 2 -15.53 -16.37 20.15
C TYR A 2 -14.86 -14.98 20.28
N ASP A 3 -13.66 -14.84 19.72
CA ASP A 3 -12.85 -13.63 19.81
C ASP A 3 -13.50 -12.47 19.02
N ASN A 4 -13.98 -11.45 19.73
CA ASN A 4 -14.58 -10.24 19.17
C ASN A 4 -13.56 -9.33 18.44
N ARG A 5 -12.26 -9.69 18.39
CA ARG A 5 -11.19 -8.87 17.78
C ARG A 5 -11.21 -8.77 16.26
N GLN A 6 -11.81 -9.73 15.53
CA GLN A 6 -11.90 -9.63 14.06
C GLN A 6 -12.90 -8.57 13.55
N LYS A 7 -13.76 -8.02 14.41
CA LYS A 7 -14.81 -7.05 14.02
C LYS A 7 -14.31 -5.62 13.80
N ARG A 8 -13.03 -5.31 14.11
CA ARG A 8 -12.49 -3.93 14.06
C ARG A 8 -11.55 -3.64 12.89
N CYS A 9 -11.30 -4.61 12.02
CA CYS A 9 -10.50 -4.41 10.82
C CYS A 9 -11.41 -3.90 9.70
N LEU A 10 -11.37 -2.60 9.39
CA LEU A 10 -12.03 -2.07 8.20
C LEU A 10 -11.21 -2.51 6.99
N LYS A 11 -11.63 -3.61 6.38
CA LYS A 11 -11.03 -4.12 5.15
C LYS A 11 -11.65 -3.40 3.97
N LEU A 12 -10.95 -2.40 3.48
CA LEU A 12 -11.29 -1.70 2.26
C LEU A 12 -10.28 -2.10 1.20
N VAL A 13 -10.51 -3.25 0.58
CA VAL A 13 -9.60 -3.79 -0.42
C VAL A 13 -10.00 -3.23 -1.78
N MET A 14 -9.40 -2.12 -2.19
CA MET A 14 -9.31 -1.82 -3.62
C MET A 14 -8.20 -2.69 -4.21
N ILE A 15 -8.61 -3.60 -5.09
CA ILE A 15 -7.74 -4.58 -5.73
C ILE A 15 -7.24 -3.96 -7.04
N GLU A 16 -5.93 -3.94 -7.25
CA GLU A 16 -5.30 -3.57 -8.54
C GLU A 16 -5.74 -4.50 -9.71
N ASN A 17 -6.43 -5.61 -9.41
CA ASN A 17 -6.91 -6.63 -10.36
C ASN A 17 -8.04 -6.17 -11.29
N PHE A 18 -8.72 -5.04 -11.03
CA PHE A 18 -9.81 -4.58 -11.92
C PHE A 18 -9.35 -4.32 -13.36
N LEU A 19 -8.04 -4.34 -13.61
CA LEU A 19 -7.41 -4.02 -14.86
C LEU A 19 -6.47 -5.12 -15.40
N SER A 20 -6.44 -6.30 -14.77
CA SER A 20 -5.72 -7.48 -15.28
C SER A 20 -6.71 -8.54 -15.80
N PRO A 21 -6.52 -9.05 -17.04
CA PRO A 21 -7.49 -9.93 -17.72
C PRO A 21 -7.65 -11.34 -17.12
N THR A 22 -6.95 -11.68 -16.04
CA THR A 22 -6.94 -13.03 -15.45
C THR A 22 -7.79 -13.20 -14.19
N SER A 23 -8.50 -12.17 -13.70
CA SER A 23 -9.28 -12.30 -12.45
C SER A 23 -10.79 -12.47 -12.67
N LEU A 24 -11.27 -13.72 -12.63
CA LEU A 24 -12.67 -14.04 -12.38
C LEU A 24 -12.87 -14.21 -10.87
N ILE A 25 -13.14 -13.12 -10.16
CA ILE A 25 -13.78 -13.19 -8.83
C ILE A 25 -15.18 -12.60 -8.99
N SER A 26 -16.19 -13.46 -8.83
CA SER A 26 -17.59 -13.03 -8.81
C SER A 26 -17.82 -12.07 -7.63
N PRO A 27 -18.46 -10.90 -7.84
CA PRO A 27 -18.80 -9.95 -6.77
C PRO A 27 -19.69 -10.55 -5.66
N ARG A 28 -20.35 -11.69 -5.92
CA ARG A 28 -21.23 -12.35 -4.94
C ARG A 28 -20.49 -13.03 -3.78
N LEU A 29 -19.19 -13.32 -3.91
CA LEU A 29 -18.41 -13.98 -2.85
C LEU A 29 -17.79 -13.00 -1.85
N ALA A 30 -17.75 -11.70 -2.14
CA ALA A 30 -17.34 -10.68 -1.18
C ALA A 30 -18.42 -10.39 -0.12
N TYR A 31 -19.67 -10.80 -0.36
CA TYR A 31 -20.82 -10.53 0.51
C TYR A 31 -21.35 -11.77 1.27
N SER A 32 -20.76 -12.96 1.11
CA SER A 32 -21.33 -14.22 1.62
C SER A 32 -20.63 -14.84 2.83
N LEU A 33 -19.91 -14.08 3.65
CA LEU A 33 -19.35 -14.57 4.93
C LEU A 33 -19.77 -13.67 6.10
N LEU A 34 -21.09 -13.52 6.26
CA LEU A 34 -21.70 -13.14 7.52
C LEU A 34 -22.21 -14.44 8.18
N PRO A 35 -21.85 -14.75 9.44
CA PRO A 35 -22.49 -15.84 10.15
C PRO A 35 -23.98 -15.52 10.33
N THR A 36 -24.82 -16.40 9.80
CA THR A 36 -26.27 -16.48 9.97
C THR A 36 -26.61 -16.74 11.44
N SER A 37 -26.63 -15.68 12.24
CA SER A 37 -27.52 -15.60 13.41
C SER A 37 -27.56 -14.15 13.89
N LEU A 38 -28.59 -13.41 13.50
CA LEU A 38 -29.19 -12.37 14.33
C LEU A 38 -30.60 -12.13 13.78
N SER A 39 -31.55 -12.42 14.65
CA SER A 39 -32.99 -12.39 14.47
C SER A 39 -33.49 -11.05 13.92
N LEU A 40 -34.49 -11.17 13.04
CA LEU A 40 -35.48 -10.16 12.65
C LEU A 40 -35.76 -9.13 13.75
N TYR A 41 -35.35 -7.87 13.53
CA TYR A 41 -36.06 -6.70 14.04
C TYR A 41 -35.89 -5.53 13.05
N SER A 42 -37.03 -5.13 12.47
CA SER A 42 -37.32 -3.90 11.72
C SER A 42 -36.42 -3.53 10.54
N LEU A 43 -36.78 -4.02 9.35
CA LEU A 43 -36.43 -3.41 8.06
C LEU A 43 -37.18 -2.07 7.92
N SER A 44 -36.65 -1.02 8.52
CA SER A 44 -37.04 0.36 8.24
C SER A 44 -35.99 0.96 7.32
N THR A 45 -36.35 1.09 6.03
CA THR A 45 -35.85 2.06 5.04
C THR A 45 -34.36 2.47 5.10
N MET A 46 -33.60 2.06 4.09
CA MET A 46 -32.35 2.72 3.68
C MET A 46 -32.57 4.24 3.61
N PRO A 47 -31.74 5.08 4.25
CA PRO A 47 -31.87 6.53 4.09
C PRO A 47 -31.49 6.91 2.65
N GLU A 48 -32.43 7.60 2.01
CA GLU A 48 -32.30 8.22 0.69
C GLU A 48 -31.13 9.23 0.69
N VAL A 49 -30.44 9.35 -0.45
CA VAL A 49 -29.35 10.31 -0.67
C VAL A 49 -29.83 11.73 -0.34
N PRO A 50 -29.18 12.47 0.57
CA PRO A 50 -29.59 13.85 0.85
C PRO A 50 -29.42 14.73 -0.38
N LYS A 51 -30.48 15.46 -0.74
CA LYS A 51 -30.42 16.56 -1.72
C LYS A 51 -29.46 17.64 -1.21
N GLN A 52 -28.68 18.20 -2.14
CA GLN A 52 -27.55 19.12 -1.93
C GLN A 52 -27.73 20.15 -0.79
N PRO A 53 -26.76 20.28 0.14
CA PRO A 53 -26.64 21.46 0.99
C PRO A 53 -25.92 22.60 0.27
N SER A 54 -26.36 23.83 0.54
CA SER A 54 -25.86 25.10 0.01
C SER A 54 -24.34 25.29 0.14
N LEU A 55 -23.75 25.84 -0.94
CA LEU A 55 -22.31 25.97 -1.21
C LEU A 55 -21.60 27.04 -0.37
N HIS A 56 -20.41 26.69 0.13
CA HIS A 56 -19.29 27.63 0.36
C HIS A 56 -18.23 27.42 -0.73
N PRO A 57 -17.51 28.48 -1.21
CA PRO A 57 -16.79 28.41 -2.49
C PRO A 57 -15.55 27.51 -2.52
N SER A 58 -14.89 27.24 -1.39
CA SER A 58 -13.67 26.42 -1.33
C SER A 58 -13.93 24.92 -1.17
N SER A 59 -15.12 24.51 -0.71
CA SER A 59 -15.47 23.10 -0.48
C SER A 59 -16.07 22.41 -1.72
N GLY A 60 -16.61 23.17 -2.67
CA GLY A 60 -17.31 22.63 -3.85
C GLY A 60 -16.41 21.82 -4.80
N HIS A 61 -15.15 22.23 -4.98
CA HIS A 61 -14.24 21.54 -5.91
C HIS A 61 -13.82 20.15 -5.40
N HIS A 62 -13.52 20.01 -4.10
CA HIS A 62 -13.14 18.73 -3.50
C HIS A 62 -14.30 17.73 -3.41
N LEU A 63 -15.50 18.22 -3.08
CA LEU A 63 -16.73 17.40 -3.10
C LEU A 63 -17.00 16.86 -4.51
N SER A 64 -16.79 17.68 -5.56
CA SER A 64 -16.94 17.25 -6.95
C SER A 64 -15.92 16.20 -7.38
N LYS A 65 -14.67 16.29 -6.89
CA LYS A 65 -13.60 15.31 -7.16
C LYS A 65 -13.88 13.97 -6.47
N ASN A 66 -14.27 14.00 -5.19
CA ASN A 66 -14.63 12.80 -4.44
C ASN A 66 -15.82 12.09 -5.08
N TRP A 67 -16.88 12.83 -5.44
CA TRP A 67 -18.02 12.27 -6.17
C TRP A 67 -17.60 11.57 -7.46
N ARG A 68 -16.77 12.21 -8.31
CA ARG A 68 -16.30 11.61 -9.57
C ARG A 68 -15.53 10.31 -9.36
N ALA A 69 -14.71 10.24 -8.31
CA ALA A 69 -13.97 9.02 -7.98
C ALA A 69 -14.92 7.88 -7.54
N LEU A 70 -15.92 8.20 -6.72
CA LEU A 70 -16.91 7.23 -6.26
C LEU A 70 -17.83 6.76 -7.39
N ASP A 71 -18.29 7.68 -8.25
CA ASP A 71 -19.06 7.38 -9.46
C ASP A 71 -18.24 6.52 -10.44
N PHE A 72 -16.93 6.77 -10.57
CA PHE A 72 -16.04 5.90 -11.34
C PHE A 72 -16.00 4.47 -10.77
N ILE A 73 -15.87 4.32 -9.44
CA ILE A 73 -15.91 3.01 -8.79
C ILE A 73 -17.22 2.30 -9.12
N GLU A 74 -18.36 2.95 -8.88
CA GLU A 74 -19.69 2.37 -9.17
C GLU A 74 -19.85 1.97 -10.63
N LYS A 75 -19.40 2.79 -11.58
CA LYS A 75 -19.45 2.47 -13.01
C LYS A 75 -18.63 1.25 -13.37
N VAL A 76 -17.41 1.15 -12.83
CA VAL A 76 -16.50 0.03 -13.14
C VAL A 76 -16.96 -1.26 -12.46
N THR A 77 -17.54 -1.19 -11.25
CA THR A 77 -18.01 -2.36 -10.50
C THR A 77 -19.41 -2.82 -10.90
N SER A 78 -20.22 -1.96 -11.52
CA SER A 78 -21.55 -2.31 -12.02
C SER A 78 -21.53 -3.22 -13.26
N ASN A 79 -20.48 -3.14 -14.08
CA ASN A 79 -20.32 -4.00 -15.25
C ASN A 79 -18.88 -4.53 -15.41
N PRO A 80 -18.42 -5.39 -14.48
CA PRO A 80 -17.03 -5.81 -14.45
C PRO A 80 -16.66 -6.70 -15.65
N ASP A 81 -17.59 -7.51 -16.18
CA ASP A 81 -17.30 -8.38 -17.32
C ASP A 81 -17.07 -7.57 -18.61
N ALA A 82 -17.89 -6.55 -18.87
CA ALA A 82 -17.68 -5.67 -20.03
C ALA A 82 -16.39 -4.85 -19.90
N VAL A 83 -16.08 -4.33 -18.70
CA VAL A 83 -14.83 -3.62 -18.45
C VAL A 83 -13.63 -4.54 -18.71
N GLN A 84 -13.67 -5.77 -18.18
CA GLN A 84 -12.60 -6.76 -18.39
C GLN A 84 -12.44 -7.17 -19.85
N ALA A 85 -13.55 -7.37 -20.58
CA ALA A 85 -13.51 -7.68 -22.01
C ALA A 85 -12.88 -6.53 -22.81
N ARG A 86 -13.24 -5.27 -22.50
CA ARG A 86 -12.64 -4.09 -23.13
C ARG A 86 -11.15 -3.98 -22.82
N VAL A 87 -10.75 -4.10 -21.55
CA VAL A 87 -9.34 -4.03 -21.14
C VAL A 87 -8.51 -5.11 -21.82
N LEU A 88 -9.00 -6.35 -21.88
CA LEU A 88 -8.32 -7.43 -22.60
C LEU A 88 -8.17 -7.10 -24.09
N SER A 89 -9.25 -6.66 -24.73
CA SER A 89 -9.22 -6.27 -26.14
C SER A 89 -8.24 -5.14 -26.40
N GLU A 90 -8.17 -4.12 -25.54
CA GLU A 90 -7.20 -3.01 -25.66
C GLU A 90 -5.76 -3.50 -25.53
N ILE A 91 -5.46 -4.37 -24.56
CA ILE A 91 -4.13 -4.95 -24.36
C ILE A 91 -3.71 -5.76 -25.59
N LEU A 92 -4.59 -6.62 -26.11
CA LEU A 92 -4.31 -7.47 -27.27
C LEU A 92 -4.16 -6.65 -28.55
N SER A 93 -5.03 -5.67 -28.78
CA SER A 93 -4.93 -4.75 -29.93
C SER A 93 -3.61 -3.99 -29.92
N ARG A 94 -3.21 -3.42 -28.77
CA ARG A 94 -1.97 -2.66 -28.63
C ARG A 94 -0.73 -3.52 -28.84
N ASN A 95 -0.77 -4.78 -28.40
CA ASN A 95 0.37 -5.69 -28.44
C ASN A 95 0.29 -6.70 -29.60
N ALA A 96 -0.60 -6.51 -30.58
CA ALA A 96 -0.89 -7.50 -31.62
C ALA A 96 0.36 -7.99 -32.41
N GLN A 97 1.40 -7.16 -32.50
CA GLN A 97 2.62 -7.42 -33.26
C GLN A 97 3.85 -7.74 -32.39
N VAL A 98 3.67 -7.97 -31.09
CA VAL A 98 4.80 -8.32 -30.21
C VAL A 98 5.23 -9.78 -30.41
N GLU A 99 6.52 -10.06 -30.23
CA GLU A 99 7.12 -11.38 -30.44
C GLU A 99 6.42 -12.48 -29.63
N TYR A 100 6.03 -12.19 -28.37
CA TYR A 100 5.33 -13.14 -27.51
C TYR A 100 3.98 -13.59 -28.13
N LEU A 101 3.15 -12.67 -28.61
CA LEU A 101 1.88 -13.04 -29.25
C LEU A 101 2.11 -13.71 -30.62
N GLY A 102 3.16 -13.31 -31.34
CA GLY A 102 3.58 -13.96 -32.58
C GLY A 102 3.97 -15.43 -32.39
N ARG A 103 4.72 -15.76 -31.33
CA ARG A 103 5.10 -17.15 -30.99
C ARG A 103 3.89 -18.05 -30.76
N HIS A 104 2.79 -17.49 -30.26
CA HIS A 104 1.54 -18.21 -30.03
C HIS A 104 0.55 -18.12 -31.20
N ARG A 105 0.96 -17.58 -32.36
CA ARG A 105 0.12 -17.44 -33.57
C ARG A 105 -1.21 -16.77 -33.25
N PHE A 106 -1.15 -15.68 -32.49
CA PHE A 106 -2.34 -14.98 -32.05
C PHE A 106 -3.00 -14.17 -33.17
N ASP A 107 -2.27 -13.94 -34.28
CA ASP A 107 -2.74 -13.41 -35.57
C ASP A 107 -3.63 -12.15 -35.45
N GLY A 108 -3.30 -11.25 -34.51
CA GLY A 108 -4.03 -10.00 -34.29
C GLY A 108 -5.45 -10.16 -33.73
N ARG A 109 -5.82 -11.36 -33.26
CA ARG A 109 -7.10 -11.58 -32.56
C ARG A 109 -7.14 -10.76 -31.28
N THR A 110 -8.33 -10.38 -30.84
CA THR A 110 -8.53 -9.53 -29.65
C THR A 110 -9.61 -10.06 -28.73
N ASP A 111 -10.19 -11.21 -29.06
CA ASP A 111 -11.32 -11.79 -28.36
C ASP A 111 -10.88 -12.72 -27.22
N ARG A 112 -11.72 -12.77 -26.18
CA ARG A 112 -11.50 -13.57 -24.97
C ARG A 112 -11.42 -15.07 -25.23
N HIS A 113 -12.12 -15.57 -26.24
CA HIS A 113 -12.19 -17.00 -26.52
C HIS A 113 -10.84 -17.47 -27.11
N SER A 114 -10.34 -16.78 -28.14
CA SER A 114 -9.01 -17.03 -28.71
C SER A 114 -7.91 -16.86 -27.66
N PHE A 115 -7.99 -15.82 -26.81
CA PHE A 115 -7.03 -15.62 -25.71
C PHE A 115 -6.90 -16.84 -24.81
N LYS A 116 -8.04 -17.38 -24.34
CA LYS A 116 -8.07 -18.55 -23.46
C LYS A 116 -7.64 -19.85 -24.13
N GLN A 117 -7.88 -19.99 -25.43
CA GLN A 117 -7.54 -21.21 -26.17
C GLN A 117 -6.07 -21.26 -26.60
N LEU A 118 -5.48 -20.12 -26.94
CA LEU A 118 -4.17 -20.08 -27.59
C LEU A 118 -3.03 -19.70 -26.64
N LEU A 119 -3.29 -18.87 -25.62
CA LEU A 119 -2.24 -18.44 -24.70
C LEU A 119 -2.21 -19.33 -23.45
N PRO A 120 -1.04 -19.88 -23.10
CA PRO A 120 -0.90 -20.68 -21.90
C PRO A 120 -0.95 -19.81 -20.64
N VAL A 121 -1.34 -20.43 -19.53
CA VAL A 121 -1.07 -19.85 -18.20
C VAL A 121 0.40 -20.08 -17.89
N ILE A 122 1.14 -19.01 -17.60
CA ILE A 122 2.60 -19.02 -17.43
C ILE A 122 3.05 -18.68 -16.00
N SER A 123 4.27 -19.09 -15.65
CA SER A 123 5.03 -18.57 -14.53
C SER A 123 6.08 -17.53 -14.99
N TYR A 124 6.84 -16.98 -14.05
CA TYR A 124 7.93 -16.04 -14.38
C TYR A 124 9.05 -16.73 -15.16
N GLU A 125 9.29 -18.00 -14.86
CA GLU A 125 10.35 -18.81 -15.46
C GLU A 125 10.11 -19.03 -16.97
N ASP A 126 8.84 -19.12 -17.40
CA ASP A 126 8.47 -19.27 -18.82
C ASP A 126 8.80 -18.05 -19.68
N ILE A 127 8.83 -16.84 -19.08
CA ILE A 127 9.17 -15.57 -19.76
C ILE A 127 10.53 -15.01 -19.33
N HIS A 128 11.30 -15.78 -18.56
CA HIS A 128 12.59 -15.32 -18.03
C HIS A 128 13.56 -14.94 -19.15
N HIS A 129 13.57 -15.71 -20.25
CA HIS A 129 14.40 -15.42 -21.42
C HIS A 129 14.05 -14.08 -22.06
N ASP A 130 12.75 -13.79 -22.22
CA ASP A 130 12.27 -12.54 -22.80
C ASP A 130 12.65 -11.34 -21.93
N VAL A 131 12.44 -11.47 -20.61
CA VAL A 131 12.84 -10.46 -19.61
C VAL A 131 14.35 -10.23 -19.64
N SER A 132 15.15 -11.30 -19.77
CA SER A 132 16.61 -11.21 -19.83
C SER A 132 17.10 -10.48 -21.08
N ARG A 133 16.48 -10.72 -22.24
CA ARG A 133 16.79 -9.98 -23.48
C ARG A 133 16.55 -8.49 -23.31
N ILE A 134 15.39 -8.10 -22.78
CA ILE A 134 15.05 -6.70 -22.51
C ILE A 134 16.05 -6.10 -21.50
N ALA A 135 16.37 -6.82 -20.42
CA ALA A 135 17.33 -6.38 -19.42
C ALA A 135 18.74 -6.16 -20.00
N ASN A 136 19.12 -6.94 -21.02
CA ASN A 136 20.40 -6.80 -21.74
C ASN A 136 20.38 -5.75 -22.86
N GLY A 137 19.27 -5.03 -23.05
CA GLY A 137 19.18 -3.89 -23.97
C GLY A 137 18.49 -4.19 -25.30
N ASP A 138 17.83 -5.35 -25.45
CA ASP A 138 16.96 -5.60 -26.60
C ASP A 138 15.73 -4.71 -26.53
N THR A 139 15.60 -3.82 -27.52
CA THR A 139 14.51 -2.83 -27.63
C THR A 139 13.41 -3.26 -28.61
N SER A 140 13.51 -4.46 -29.19
CA SER A 140 12.45 -5.01 -30.02
C SER A 140 11.15 -5.24 -29.20
N PRO A 141 9.97 -5.18 -29.84
CA PRO A 141 8.69 -5.36 -29.15
C PRO A 141 8.49 -6.84 -28.76
N ILE A 142 9.14 -7.29 -27.69
CA ILE A 142 9.11 -8.70 -27.25
C ILE A 142 7.82 -9.01 -26.50
N LEU A 143 7.58 -8.28 -25.40
CA LEU A 143 6.42 -8.46 -24.52
C LEU A 143 5.38 -7.33 -24.67
N CYS A 144 5.83 -6.14 -25.05
CA CYS A 144 4.98 -4.96 -25.19
C CYS A 144 5.37 -4.16 -26.44
N SER A 145 4.38 -3.52 -27.08
CA SER A 145 4.65 -2.60 -28.19
C SER A 145 5.23 -1.27 -27.73
N HIS A 146 4.98 -0.88 -26.48
CA HIS A 146 5.58 0.30 -25.87
C HIS A 146 6.95 -0.03 -25.27
N PRO A 147 7.92 0.89 -25.34
CA PRO A 147 9.22 0.70 -24.72
C PRO A 147 9.09 0.43 -23.22
N ILE A 148 9.81 -0.59 -22.74
CA ILE A 148 9.92 -0.85 -21.30
C ILE A 148 10.72 0.28 -20.67
N SER A 149 10.12 0.98 -19.71
CA SER A 149 10.73 2.16 -19.07
C SER A 149 11.63 1.78 -17.91
N GLU A 150 11.26 0.75 -17.15
CA GLU A 150 12.03 0.20 -16.03
C GLU A 150 11.58 -1.22 -15.68
N PHE A 151 12.34 -1.86 -14.78
CA PHE A 151 11.96 -3.12 -14.13
C PHE A 151 11.57 -2.88 -12.68
N LEU A 152 10.37 -3.33 -12.33
CA LEU A 152 9.95 -3.38 -10.94
C LEU A 152 10.51 -4.67 -10.30
N THR A 153 11.23 -4.56 -9.18
CA THR A 153 11.88 -5.71 -8.51
C THR A 153 11.04 -6.35 -7.41
N SER A 154 10.58 -7.59 -7.63
CA SER A 154 9.64 -8.25 -6.72
C SER A 154 10.29 -8.59 -5.38
N SER A 155 9.49 -8.74 -4.33
CA SER A 155 9.95 -9.37 -3.08
C SER A 155 10.09 -10.88 -3.21
N GLY A 156 9.42 -11.49 -4.20
CA GLY A 156 9.62 -12.90 -4.55
C GLY A 156 10.92 -13.08 -5.33
N THR A 157 11.68 -14.13 -5.00
CA THR A 157 12.94 -14.47 -5.67
C THR A 157 12.77 -15.67 -6.60
N SER A 158 13.63 -15.77 -7.62
CA SER A 158 13.84 -16.97 -8.45
C SER A 158 15.34 -17.18 -8.59
N GLY A 159 15.84 -18.37 -8.25
CA GLY A 159 17.28 -18.63 -8.23
C GLY A 159 18.09 -17.77 -7.24
N GLY A 160 17.44 -17.19 -6.22
CA GLY A 160 18.06 -16.27 -5.25
C GLY A 160 17.96 -14.78 -5.63
N GLU A 161 17.67 -14.47 -6.89
CA GLU A 161 17.56 -13.09 -7.39
C GLU A 161 16.11 -12.58 -7.41
N ARG A 162 15.93 -11.27 -7.30
CA ARG A 162 14.59 -10.66 -7.38
C ARG A 162 14.03 -10.77 -8.79
N LYS A 163 12.75 -11.14 -8.93
CA LYS A 163 12.07 -11.16 -10.23
C LYS A 163 11.96 -9.74 -10.80
N LEU A 164 12.36 -9.56 -12.06
CA LEU A 164 12.33 -8.30 -12.80
C LEU A 164 11.02 -8.20 -13.59
N MET A 165 10.13 -7.30 -13.20
CA MET A 165 8.83 -7.13 -13.85
C MET A 165 8.87 -5.92 -14.78
N PRO A 166 8.80 -6.11 -16.10
CA PRO A 166 8.84 -4.98 -17.03
C PRO A 166 7.59 -4.10 -16.85
N THR A 167 7.78 -2.79 -16.82
CA THR A 167 6.69 -1.81 -16.80
C THR A 167 6.90 -0.78 -17.91
N ILE A 168 5.79 -0.19 -18.35
CA ILE A 168 5.78 0.97 -19.25
C ILE A 168 5.41 2.23 -18.47
N GLU A 169 5.66 3.40 -19.03
CA GLU A 169 5.42 4.70 -18.38
C GLU A 169 3.92 4.91 -18.05
N GLU A 170 3.01 4.54 -18.95
CA GLU A 170 1.55 4.64 -18.78
C GLU A 170 1.03 3.90 -17.53
N GLU A 171 1.73 2.88 -17.04
CA GLU A 171 1.33 2.17 -15.82
C GLU A 171 1.43 3.04 -14.56
N LEU A 172 2.25 4.10 -14.57
CA LEU A 172 2.28 5.07 -13.47
C LEU A 172 0.98 5.89 -13.37
N ASP A 173 0.33 6.19 -14.51
CA ASP A 173 -0.97 6.85 -14.52
C ASP A 173 -2.05 5.95 -13.90
N ARG A 174 -2.04 4.66 -14.26
CA ARG A 174 -2.99 3.67 -13.71
C ARG A 174 -2.84 3.51 -12.20
N ARG A 175 -1.59 3.44 -11.71
CA ARG A 175 -1.31 3.40 -10.26
C ARG A 175 -1.75 4.69 -9.55
N SER A 176 -1.49 5.84 -10.17
CA SER A 176 -1.90 7.14 -9.62
C SER A 176 -3.42 7.27 -9.55
N LEU A 177 -4.14 6.76 -10.55
CA LEU A 177 -5.60 6.66 -10.52
C LEU A 177 -6.05 5.83 -9.33
N LEU A 178 -5.50 4.62 -9.13
CA LEU A 178 -5.84 3.77 -7.98
C LEU A 178 -5.62 4.49 -6.64
N TYR A 179 -4.48 5.16 -6.46
CA TYR A 179 -4.22 5.94 -5.24
C TYR A 179 -5.21 7.08 -5.05
N SER A 180 -5.64 7.73 -6.14
CA SER A 180 -6.62 8.82 -6.08
C SER A 180 -8.01 8.37 -5.61
N LEU A 181 -8.33 7.08 -5.75
CA LEU A 181 -9.61 6.50 -5.32
C LEU A 181 -9.66 6.22 -3.81
N LEU A 182 -8.52 6.07 -3.14
CA LEU A 182 -8.46 5.62 -1.73
C LEU A 182 -9.14 6.61 -0.79
N THR A 183 -8.74 7.86 -0.93
CA THR A 183 -9.21 8.96 -0.10
C THR A 183 -10.72 9.17 -0.20
N PRO A 184 -11.32 9.29 -1.41
CA PRO A 184 -12.76 9.41 -1.58
C PRO A 184 -13.56 8.30 -0.89
N VAL A 185 -13.01 7.08 -0.83
CA VAL A 185 -13.68 5.96 -0.16
C VAL A 185 -13.52 6.06 1.35
N ILE A 186 -12.32 6.33 1.86
CA ILE A 186 -12.08 6.47 3.31
C ILE A 186 -12.90 7.63 3.88
N SER A 187 -13.06 8.73 3.15
CA SER A 187 -13.80 9.91 3.61
C SER A 187 -15.30 9.66 3.81
N GLN A 188 -15.87 8.59 3.24
CA GLN A 188 -17.23 8.15 3.56
C GLN A 188 -17.36 7.61 4.99
N PHE A 189 -16.29 7.06 5.55
CA PHE A 189 -16.28 6.40 6.86
C PHE A 189 -15.59 7.24 7.95
N VAL A 190 -14.62 8.06 7.55
CA VAL A 190 -13.83 8.90 8.46
C VAL A 190 -13.86 10.33 7.94
N PRO A 191 -14.76 11.19 8.44
CA PRO A 191 -14.89 12.57 7.97
C PRO A 191 -13.68 13.43 8.38
N ASP A 192 -13.58 14.62 7.80
CA ASP A 192 -12.64 15.68 8.17
C ASP A 192 -11.15 15.33 8.04
N LEU A 193 -10.78 14.35 7.21
CA LEU A 193 -9.37 14.00 6.99
C LEU A 193 -8.60 15.07 6.19
N ASP A 194 -9.31 15.96 5.51
CA ASP A 194 -8.80 17.14 4.80
C ASP A 194 -8.39 18.28 5.74
N LYS A 195 -8.83 18.26 7.01
CA LYS A 195 -8.55 19.31 8.00
C LYS A 195 -7.21 19.13 8.74
N GLY A 196 -6.38 18.18 8.32
CA GLY A 196 -5.11 17.88 8.98
C GLY A 196 -4.16 17.11 8.08
N LYS A 197 -3.19 16.44 8.71
CA LYS A 197 -2.08 15.76 8.05
C LYS A 197 -2.09 14.26 8.30
N GLY A 198 -1.52 13.52 7.36
CA GLY A 198 -1.16 12.12 7.55
C GLY A 198 0.31 11.97 7.92
N MET A 199 0.61 11.29 9.02
CA MET A 199 1.98 10.90 9.35
C MET A 199 2.26 9.50 8.81
N TYR A 200 2.83 9.44 7.60
CA TYR A 200 3.20 8.18 6.96
C TYR A 200 4.71 8.03 6.87
N PHE A 201 5.22 6.90 7.34
CA PHE A 201 6.62 6.53 7.19
C PHE A 201 6.82 5.82 5.85
N LEU A 202 7.32 6.57 4.88
CA LEU A 202 7.52 6.14 3.49
C LEU A 202 9.02 6.10 3.20
N PHE A 203 9.48 5.02 2.57
CA PHE A 203 10.91 4.80 2.33
C PHE A 203 11.15 4.37 0.90
N ILE A 204 12.15 4.99 0.26
CA ILE A 204 12.78 4.42 -0.91
C ILE A 204 13.72 3.27 -0.52
N LYS A 205 14.10 2.48 -1.51
CA LYS A 205 15.09 1.40 -1.40
C LYS A 205 16.13 1.53 -2.50
N SER A 206 17.21 0.77 -2.38
CA SER A 206 18.25 0.70 -3.40
C SER A 206 17.67 0.39 -4.78
N GLU A 207 18.28 1.00 -5.78
CA GLU A 207 18.00 0.82 -7.19
C GLU A 207 19.24 0.18 -7.83
N ALA A 208 19.03 -0.62 -8.87
CA ALA A 208 20.08 -1.19 -9.69
C ALA A 208 19.89 -0.78 -11.15
N ARG A 209 20.90 -1.00 -11.98
CA ARG A 209 20.78 -0.88 -13.44
C ARG A 209 21.03 -2.24 -14.08
N THR A 210 20.21 -2.58 -15.07
CA THR A 210 20.43 -3.76 -15.89
C THR A 210 21.60 -3.52 -16.86
N PRO A 211 22.17 -4.57 -17.47
CA PRO A 211 23.25 -4.42 -18.46
C PRO A 211 22.87 -3.52 -19.64
N GLY A 212 21.61 -3.53 -20.06
CA GLY A 212 21.03 -2.64 -21.07
C GLY A 212 20.73 -1.22 -20.60
N GLY A 213 21.05 -0.87 -19.35
CA GLY A 213 20.92 0.48 -18.80
C GLY A 213 19.56 0.82 -18.16
N LEU A 214 18.56 -0.07 -18.23
CA LEU A 214 17.26 0.11 -17.59
C LEU A 214 17.38 0.10 -16.07
N VAL A 215 16.58 0.92 -15.39
CA VAL A 215 16.54 0.94 -13.92
C VAL A 215 15.76 -0.27 -13.42
N ALA A 216 16.24 -0.90 -12.35
CA ALA A 216 15.57 -2.00 -11.66
C ALA A 216 15.39 -1.65 -10.18
N ARG A 217 14.14 -1.48 -9.73
CA ARG A 217 13.85 -1.02 -8.35
C ARG A 217 12.46 -1.43 -7.85
N PRO A 218 12.20 -1.41 -6.53
CA PRO A 218 10.87 -1.74 -6.03
C PRO A 218 9.80 -0.74 -6.51
N VAL A 219 8.57 -1.22 -6.72
CA VAL A 219 7.45 -0.40 -7.23
C VAL A 219 7.19 0.89 -6.43
N LEU A 220 7.31 0.84 -5.10
CA LEU A 220 7.14 2.03 -4.27
C LEU A 220 8.29 3.02 -4.45
N THR A 221 9.52 2.54 -4.61
CA THR A 221 10.67 3.39 -4.94
C THR A 221 10.43 4.08 -6.28
N SER A 222 9.98 3.35 -7.30
CA SER A 222 9.60 3.91 -8.60
C SER A 222 8.53 5.00 -8.46
N TYR A 223 7.46 4.71 -7.72
CA TYR A 223 6.37 5.65 -7.49
C TYR A 223 6.84 6.93 -6.77
N TYR A 224 7.58 6.81 -5.65
CA TYR A 224 8.08 7.99 -4.92
C TYR A 224 9.06 8.81 -5.76
N ASN A 225 9.86 8.16 -6.61
CA ASN A 225 10.77 8.85 -7.52
C ASN A 225 10.10 9.48 -8.75
N SER A 226 8.84 9.15 -9.02
CA SER A 226 8.08 9.66 -10.17
C SER A 226 7.56 11.08 -9.97
N ASN A 227 7.22 11.74 -11.09
CA ASN A 227 6.59 13.06 -11.08
C ASN A 227 5.19 13.03 -10.42
N HIS A 228 4.48 11.90 -10.47
CA HIS A 228 3.19 11.73 -9.79
C HIS A 228 3.28 11.90 -8.28
N PHE A 229 4.45 11.61 -7.69
CA PHE A 229 4.69 11.83 -6.28
C PHE A 229 5.40 13.17 -6.03
N LYS A 230 6.52 13.42 -6.72
CA LYS A 230 7.37 14.60 -6.49
C LYS A 230 6.65 15.92 -6.78
N ASN A 231 5.91 15.96 -7.89
CA ASN A 231 5.25 17.16 -8.40
C ASN A 231 3.72 17.06 -8.25
N ARG A 232 3.25 16.26 -7.28
CA ARG A 232 1.82 16.15 -7.01
C ARG A 232 1.26 17.53 -6.66
N LEU A 233 0.14 17.89 -7.28
CA LEU A 233 -0.61 19.08 -6.90
C LEU A 233 -1.05 18.96 -5.44
N PHE A 234 -1.17 20.10 -4.77
CA PHE A 234 -1.70 20.11 -3.41
C PHE A 234 -3.08 19.45 -3.37
N ASP A 235 -3.18 18.41 -2.57
CA ASP A 235 -4.43 17.73 -2.25
C ASP A 235 -4.50 17.65 -0.72
N PRO A 236 -5.54 18.19 -0.07
CA PRO A 236 -5.72 18.13 1.39
C PRO A 236 -5.56 16.73 1.96
N TYR A 237 -5.91 15.70 1.19
CA TYR A 237 -5.83 14.31 1.62
C TYR A 237 -4.49 13.63 1.32
N THR A 238 -3.55 14.30 0.65
CA THR A 238 -2.16 13.86 0.50
C THR A 238 -1.18 14.80 1.21
N ASN A 239 -1.71 15.61 2.13
CA ASN A 239 -0.93 16.47 3.02
C ASN A 239 -0.25 15.61 4.09
N TYR A 240 1.07 15.41 3.95
CA TYR A 240 1.87 14.58 4.84
C TYR A 240 2.74 15.42 5.76
N THR A 241 3.06 14.90 6.94
CA THR A 241 4.03 15.53 7.84
C THR A 241 5.45 15.49 7.28
N SER A 242 5.78 14.44 6.52
CA SER A 242 7.09 14.15 5.95
C SER A 242 7.31 14.92 4.64
N PRO A 243 8.29 15.83 4.55
CA PRO A 243 8.68 16.43 3.27
C PRO A 243 9.19 15.39 2.27
N ASN A 244 9.03 15.64 0.97
CA ASN A 244 9.51 14.73 -0.07
C ASN A 244 11.01 14.40 0.06
N ALA A 245 11.86 15.37 0.43
CA ALA A 245 13.29 15.15 0.62
C ALA A 245 13.59 14.10 1.71
N THR A 246 12.80 14.07 2.79
CA THR A 246 12.96 13.07 3.87
C THR A 246 12.57 11.65 3.42
N ILE A 247 11.59 11.53 2.51
CA ILE A 247 11.12 10.25 1.96
C ILE A 247 12.10 9.72 0.90
N LEU A 248 12.69 10.63 0.13
CA LEU A 248 13.63 10.34 -0.96
C LEU A 248 15.09 10.24 -0.52
N CYS A 249 15.35 10.34 0.78
CA CYS A 249 16.67 10.10 1.35
C CYS A 249 17.03 8.62 1.23
N SER A 250 18.19 8.33 0.65
CA SER A 250 18.70 6.97 0.43
C SER A 250 19.16 6.31 1.73
N ASP A 251 19.63 7.10 2.69
CA ASP A 251 19.99 6.66 4.03
C ASP A 251 18.72 6.41 4.86
N SER A 252 18.46 5.15 5.18
CA SER A 252 17.26 4.75 5.91
C SER A 252 17.22 5.26 7.36
N TYR A 253 18.37 5.50 7.99
CA TYR A 253 18.43 6.07 9.34
C TYR A 253 18.04 7.54 9.28
N GLN A 254 18.67 8.31 8.40
CA GLN A 254 18.38 9.75 8.24
C GLN A 254 16.93 9.98 7.81
N SER A 255 16.43 9.17 6.87
CA SER A 255 15.03 9.20 6.45
C SER A 255 14.07 8.95 7.61
N MET A 256 14.29 7.89 8.41
CA MET A 256 13.45 7.56 9.56
C MET A 256 13.47 8.66 10.61
N TYR A 257 14.67 9.13 10.97
CA TYR A 257 14.89 10.16 11.97
C TYR A 257 14.18 11.47 11.60
N ALA A 258 14.40 11.95 10.37
CA ALA A 258 13.81 13.18 9.88
C ALA A 258 12.28 13.10 9.78
N GLN A 259 11.72 11.98 9.30
CA GLN A 259 10.28 11.78 9.22
C GLN A 259 9.61 11.77 10.60
N LEU A 260 10.22 11.10 11.59
CA LEU A 260 9.75 11.09 12.98
C LEU A 260 9.78 12.50 13.58
N LEU A 261 10.88 13.22 13.40
CA LEU A 261 11.03 14.59 13.90
C LEU A 261 9.95 15.52 13.32
N CYS A 262 9.74 15.49 12.00
CA CYS A 262 8.67 16.25 11.36
C CYS A 262 7.28 15.85 11.89
N GLY A 263 7.04 14.57 12.15
CA GLY A 263 5.80 14.06 12.72
C GLY A 263 5.53 14.51 14.16
N LEU A 264 6.59 14.64 14.98
CA LEU A 264 6.51 15.16 16.35
C LEU A 264 6.22 16.66 16.37
N CYS A 265 6.93 17.45 15.55
CA CYS A 265 6.72 18.90 15.47
C CYS A 265 5.29 19.28 15.03
N GLN A 266 4.66 18.43 14.21
CA GLN A 266 3.32 18.68 13.66
C GLN A 266 2.23 17.85 14.36
N ARG A 267 2.50 17.37 15.58
CA ARG A 267 1.69 16.32 16.24
C ARG A 267 0.19 16.61 16.37
N THR A 268 -0.18 17.87 16.54
CA THR A 268 -1.58 18.29 16.72
C THR A 268 -2.35 18.32 15.40
N GLU A 269 -1.65 18.39 14.27
CA GLU A 269 -2.26 18.32 12.93
C GLU A 269 -2.48 16.88 12.46
N VAL A 270 -1.89 15.88 13.13
CA VAL A 270 -1.93 14.48 12.70
C VAL A 270 -3.29 13.85 12.96
N LEU A 271 -3.99 13.48 11.89
CA LEU A 271 -5.30 12.80 11.94
C LEU A 271 -5.23 11.31 11.62
N ARG A 272 -4.11 10.86 11.07
CA ARG A 272 -3.88 9.46 10.69
C ARG A 272 -2.39 9.17 10.67
N VAL A 273 -2.04 7.96 11.07
CA VAL A 273 -0.65 7.50 11.14
C VAL A 273 -0.50 6.20 10.35
N GLY A 274 0.68 5.92 9.82
CA GLY A 274 0.87 4.65 9.14
C GLY A 274 2.17 4.45 8.41
N ALA A 275 2.21 3.34 7.68
CA ALA A 275 3.23 2.97 6.71
C ALA A 275 2.58 1.97 5.74
N VAL A 276 3.26 1.59 4.66
CA VAL A 276 2.68 0.61 3.72
C VAL A 276 2.39 -0.73 4.42
N PHE A 277 3.35 -1.24 5.20
CA PHE A 277 3.20 -2.49 5.95
C PHE A 277 3.25 -2.24 7.47
N ALA A 278 2.51 -3.05 8.23
CA ALA A 278 2.53 -3.04 9.69
C ALA A 278 3.95 -3.14 10.28
N SER A 279 4.80 -3.97 9.69
CA SER A 279 6.20 -4.13 10.11
C SER A 279 7.02 -2.84 9.98
N GLY A 280 6.78 -2.05 8.93
CA GLY A 280 7.43 -0.75 8.75
C GLY A 280 7.00 0.25 9.81
N PHE A 281 5.71 0.29 10.13
CA PHE A 281 5.18 1.18 11.16
C PHE A 281 5.68 0.81 12.57
N ILE A 282 5.71 -0.49 12.90
CA ILE A 282 6.29 -0.96 14.17
C ILE A 282 7.78 -0.61 14.28
N ARG A 283 8.53 -0.71 13.18
CA ARG A 283 9.94 -0.28 13.17
C ARG A 283 10.09 1.21 13.47
N ALA A 284 9.19 2.07 12.97
CA ALA A 284 9.20 3.50 13.28
C ALA A 284 8.92 3.75 14.78
N ILE A 285 7.95 3.03 15.37
CA ILE A 285 7.65 3.14 16.80
C ILE A 285 8.86 2.69 17.65
N ARG A 286 9.49 1.57 17.31
CA ARG A 286 10.72 1.10 17.99
C ARG A 286 11.90 2.05 17.79
N PHE A 287 11.98 2.69 16.62
CA PHE A 287 13.01 3.70 16.39
C PHE A 287 12.82 4.88 17.34
N LEU A 288 11.58 5.37 17.47
CA LEU A 288 11.24 6.41 18.45
C LEU A 288 11.57 5.97 19.88
N GLU A 289 11.29 4.72 20.24
CA GLU A 289 11.61 4.15 21.57
C GLU A 289 13.10 4.25 21.91
N ASN A 290 13.95 4.06 20.92
CA ASN A 290 15.40 4.12 21.11
C ASN A 290 16.00 5.52 20.92
N HIS A 291 15.34 6.44 20.22
CA HIS A 291 15.92 7.73 19.80
C HIS A 291 15.15 8.96 20.30
N TRP A 292 14.07 8.81 21.07
CA TRP A 292 13.32 9.96 21.59
C TRP A 292 14.19 10.98 22.37
N PRO A 293 15.26 10.62 23.10
CA PRO A 293 16.11 11.63 23.76
C PRO A 293 16.81 12.56 22.77
N LEU A 294 17.28 12.01 21.63
CA LEU A 294 17.93 12.78 20.57
C LEU A 294 16.91 13.67 19.84
N LEU A 295 15.74 13.12 19.52
CA LEU A 295 14.65 13.88 18.90
C LEU A 295 14.20 15.04 19.82
N CYS A 296 14.11 14.80 21.13
CA CYS A 296 13.83 15.83 22.13
C CYS A 296 14.93 16.91 22.21
N HIS A 297 16.20 16.51 22.08
CA HIS A 297 17.31 17.47 22.02
C HIS A 297 17.16 18.42 20.84
N ASP A 298 16.89 17.89 19.65
CA ASP A 298 16.74 18.68 18.42
C ASP A 298 15.52 19.62 18.48
N ILE A 299 14.39 19.16 19.03
CA ILE A 299 13.20 20.00 19.26
C ILE A 299 13.50 21.13 20.26
N ARG A 300 14.25 20.82 21.31
CA ARG A 300 14.62 21.78 22.36
C ARG A 300 15.59 22.84 21.85
N SER A 301 16.57 22.47 21.03
CA SER A 301 17.55 23.40 20.48
C SER A 301 17.06 24.12 19.23
N GLY A 302 16.03 23.58 18.56
CA GLY A 302 15.61 24.04 17.24
C GLY A 302 16.64 23.74 16.14
N THR A 303 17.58 22.82 16.39
CA THR A 303 18.65 22.48 15.46
C THR A 303 18.69 20.97 15.23
N LEU A 304 18.67 20.56 13.96
CA LEU A 304 18.78 19.16 13.59
C LEU A 304 20.19 18.59 13.89
N SER A 305 20.24 17.38 14.45
CA SER A 305 21.48 16.63 14.72
C SER A 305 22.45 16.63 13.54
N SER A 306 23.75 16.69 13.84
CA SER A 306 24.84 16.54 12.87
C SER A 306 24.91 15.15 12.22
N ASP A 307 24.25 14.16 12.81
CA ASP A 307 24.16 12.79 12.27
C ASP A 307 23.31 12.74 10.99
N VAL A 308 22.43 13.73 10.80
CA VAL A 308 21.72 13.92 9.53
C VAL A 308 22.58 14.81 8.64
N THR A 309 23.35 14.15 7.77
CA THR A 309 24.33 14.77 6.87
C THR A 309 23.74 15.18 5.53
N GLU A 310 22.63 14.56 5.11
CA GLU A 310 22.04 14.76 3.78
C GLU A 310 21.49 16.19 3.63
N PRO A 311 22.09 17.05 2.77
CA PRO A 311 21.77 18.48 2.73
C PRO A 311 20.29 18.77 2.42
N SER A 312 19.72 18.02 1.49
CA SER A 312 18.32 18.16 1.07
C SER A 312 17.34 17.85 2.21
N VAL A 313 17.68 16.86 3.06
CA VAL A 313 16.91 16.52 4.27
C VAL A 313 17.03 17.64 5.30
N ARG A 314 18.26 18.13 5.53
CA ARG A 314 18.50 19.20 6.50
C ARG A 314 17.72 20.47 6.17
N GLU A 315 17.74 20.89 4.91
CA GLU A 315 16.99 22.06 4.44
C GLU A 315 15.48 21.87 4.65
N ALA A 316 14.94 20.72 4.26
CA ALA A 316 13.52 20.42 4.40
C ALA A 316 13.06 20.38 5.86
N VAL A 317 13.87 19.80 6.75
CA VAL A 317 13.57 19.73 8.18
C VAL A 317 13.68 21.10 8.84
N ALA A 318 14.65 21.94 8.45
CA ALA A 318 14.79 23.30 8.98
C ALA A 318 13.56 24.17 8.72
N GLN A 319 12.80 23.89 7.66
CA GLN A 319 11.53 24.57 7.39
C GLN A 319 10.41 24.19 8.37
N ILE A 320 10.53 23.08 9.08
CA ILE A 320 9.56 22.60 10.06
C ILE A 320 10.07 22.86 11.49
N LEU A 321 11.32 22.52 11.76
CA LEU A 321 12.04 22.75 13.01
C LEU A 321 12.55 24.21 13.06
N ARG A 322 11.62 25.17 13.09
CA ARG A 322 11.97 26.60 12.96
C ARG A 322 12.43 27.25 14.26
N GLN A 323 11.90 26.82 15.40
CA GLN A 323 12.18 27.44 16.70
C GLN A 323 12.26 26.40 17.81
N PRO A 324 13.10 26.64 18.84
CA PRO A 324 13.10 25.88 20.08
C PRO A 324 11.69 25.72 20.68
N ASP A 325 11.28 24.48 20.97
CA ASP A 325 10.00 24.20 21.66
C ASP A 325 10.23 23.37 22.93
N PRO A 326 10.56 24.03 24.06
CA PRO A 326 10.78 23.34 25.32
C PRO A 326 9.50 22.71 25.90
N ALA A 327 8.32 23.25 25.58
CA ALA A 327 7.05 22.73 26.05
C ALA A 327 6.71 21.41 25.35
N LEU A 328 6.85 21.35 24.02
CA LEU A 328 6.71 20.12 23.25
C LEU A 328 7.75 19.09 23.70
N THR A 329 8.98 19.51 23.94
CA THR A 329 10.04 18.63 24.43
C THR A 329 9.63 17.99 25.76
N ALA A 330 9.28 18.80 26.77
CA ALA A 330 8.88 18.30 28.09
C ALA A 330 7.68 17.35 28.01
N PHE A 331 6.72 17.64 27.12
CA PHE A 331 5.59 16.77 26.83
C PHE A 331 6.02 15.40 26.28
N ILE A 332 6.87 15.38 25.24
CA ILE A 332 7.35 14.13 24.62
C ILE A 332 8.15 13.30 25.63
N GLU A 333 9.03 13.94 26.40
CA GLU A 333 9.82 13.25 27.44
C GLU A 333 8.93 12.61 28.49
N ALA A 334 7.88 13.31 28.95
CA ALA A 334 6.93 12.77 29.91
C ALA A 334 6.18 11.55 29.38
N GLU A 335 5.79 11.57 28.11
CA GLU A 335 5.05 10.46 27.49
C GLU A 335 5.93 9.25 27.16
N CYS A 336 7.17 9.47 26.70
CA CYS A 336 8.10 8.40 26.32
C CYS A 336 8.76 7.69 27.51
N ARG A 337 8.80 8.31 28.71
CA ARG A 337 9.30 7.68 29.95
C ARG A 337 8.30 6.70 30.58
N ARG A 338 7.04 6.72 30.14
CA ARG A 338 5.96 5.88 30.66
C ARG A 338 5.88 4.55 29.89
N SER A 339 4.89 3.73 30.22
CA SER A 339 4.54 2.56 29.41
C SER A 339 4.18 2.98 27.98
N TRP A 340 4.61 2.19 27.00
CA TRP A 340 4.35 2.44 25.59
C TRP A 340 2.95 1.99 25.11
N ALA A 341 2.16 1.38 25.99
CA ALA A 341 0.77 1.03 25.68
C ALA A 341 -0.05 2.28 25.34
N GLY A 342 -0.56 2.42 24.12
CA GLY A 342 -1.30 3.61 23.68
C GLY A 342 -0.43 4.83 23.39
N ILE A 343 0.88 4.67 23.21
CA ILE A 343 1.80 5.80 22.94
C ILE A 343 1.37 6.63 21.72
N ILE A 344 0.78 6.01 20.69
CA ILE A 344 0.39 6.70 19.46
C ILE A 344 -0.69 7.75 19.76
N THR A 345 -1.74 7.40 20.51
CA THR A 345 -2.83 8.33 20.81
C THR A 345 -2.44 9.35 21.88
N ARG A 346 -1.35 9.14 22.63
CA ARG A 346 -0.82 10.18 23.52
C ARG A 346 0.03 11.18 22.76
N LEU A 347 0.99 10.69 21.96
CA LEU A 347 1.85 11.57 21.16
C LEU A 347 1.06 12.25 20.03
N TRP A 348 0.12 11.58 19.38
CA TRP A 348 -0.70 12.11 18.29
C TRP A 348 -2.20 11.97 18.63
N PRO A 349 -2.76 12.86 19.46
CA PRO A 349 -4.07 12.68 20.09
C PRO A 349 -5.25 12.80 19.13
N ASN A 350 -5.07 13.44 17.99
CA ASN A 350 -6.11 13.60 16.98
C ASN A 350 -6.15 12.44 15.98
N THR A 351 -5.32 11.40 16.17
CA THR A 351 -5.24 10.24 15.28
C THR A 351 -6.55 9.46 15.30
N LYS A 352 -7.19 9.35 14.13
CA LYS A 352 -8.45 8.64 13.92
C LYS A 352 -8.25 7.15 13.59
N TYR A 353 -7.16 6.81 12.90
CA TYR A 353 -6.86 5.42 12.51
C TYR A 353 -5.37 5.20 12.21
N VAL A 354 -4.98 3.93 12.16
CA VAL A 354 -3.67 3.46 11.71
C VAL A 354 -3.80 2.85 10.31
N GLY A 355 -3.24 3.52 9.30
CA GLY A 355 -3.26 3.08 7.90
C GLY A 355 -2.08 2.16 7.61
N VAL A 356 -2.30 0.85 7.66
CA VAL A 356 -1.26 -0.18 7.44
C VAL A 356 -1.87 -1.46 6.85
N ILE A 357 -1.12 -2.17 6.02
CA ILE A 357 -1.49 -3.52 5.61
C ILE A 357 -1.26 -4.49 6.80
N VAL A 358 -2.36 -5.10 7.27
CA VAL A 358 -2.40 -6.14 8.32
C VAL A 358 -3.10 -7.43 7.84
N THR A 359 -3.28 -7.59 6.53
CA THR A 359 -3.80 -8.83 5.94
C THR A 359 -2.72 -9.90 5.77
N CYS A 360 -3.13 -11.17 5.63
CA CYS A 360 -2.23 -12.31 5.42
C CYS A 360 -1.13 -12.40 6.50
N THR A 361 0.14 -12.53 6.10
CA THR A 361 1.29 -12.64 7.02
C THR A 361 1.48 -11.41 7.90
N MET A 362 0.96 -10.24 7.52
CA MET A 362 1.04 -9.03 8.35
C MET A 362 0.06 -9.05 9.52
N SER A 363 -0.92 -9.97 9.55
CA SER A 363 -1.89 -10.08 10.65
C SER A 363 -1.25 -10.45 11.99
N GLN A 364 -0.06 -11.07 11.98
CA GLN A 364 0.71 -11.37 13.19
C GLN A 364 1.08 -10.12 14.00
N TYR A 365 1.07 -8.94 13.36
CA TYR A 365 1.42 -7.66 14.00
C TYR A 365 0.23 -6.94 14.63
N ILE A 366 -1.01 -7.44 14.46
CA ILE A 366 -2.22 -6.79 15.01
C ILE A 366 -2.12 -6.59 16.53
N PRO A 367 -1.75 -7.60 17.36
CA PRO A 367 -1.67 -7.39 18.81
C PRO A 367 -0.66 -6.31 19.21
N THR A 368 0.47 -6.22 18.52
CA THR A 368 1.49 -5.20 18.75
C THR A 368 1.00 -3.80 18.37
N LEU A 369 0.28 -3.68 17.26
CA LEU A 369 -0.33 -2.43 16.84
C LEU A 369 -1.44 -1.99 17.80
N ASP A 370 -2.27 -2.92 18.27
CA ASP A 370 -3.30 -2.64 19.27
C ASP A 370 -2.68 -2.11 20.57
N TYR A 371 -1.58 -2.74 21.01
CA TYR A 371 -0.83 -2.29 22.18
C TYR A 371 -0.34 -0.85 22.03
N TYR A 372 0.38 -0.50 20.95
CA TYR A 372 0.90 0.86 20.79
C TYR A 372 -0.17 1.90 20.44
N SER A 373 -1.26 1.50 19.79
CA SER A 373 -2.31 2.41 19.33
C SER A 373 -3.42 2.64 20.36
N GLY A 374 -3.51 1.80 21.40
CA GLY A 374 -4.65 1.84 22.32
C GLY A 374 -5.94 1.34 21.67
N GLY A 375 -5.83 0.47 20.65
CA GLY A 375 -6.96 -0.11 19.93
C GLY A 375 -7.62 0.81 18.90
N LEU A 376 -6.84 1.70 18.27
CA LEU A 376 -7.31 2.48 17.11
C LEU A 376 -7.71 1.55 15.94
N PRO A 377 -8.66 1.96 15.09
CA PRO A 377 -8.97 1.21 13.87
C PRO A 377 -7.73 0.99 12.99
N LEU A 378 -7.52 -0.25 12.57
CA LEU A 378 -6.50 -0.63 11.60
C LEU A 378 -7.14 -0.67 10.21
N VAL A 379 -6.70 0.21 9.31
CA VAL A 379 -7.29 0.38 7.98
C VAL A 379 -6.32 -0.15 6.92
N CYS A 380 -6.73 -1.22 6.23
CA CYS A 380 -6.04 -1.74 5.06
C CYS A 380 -6.69 -1.16 3.81
N THR A 381 -5.95 -0.34 3.06
CA THR A 381 -6.50 0.48 1.97
C THR A 381 -6.25 -0.09 0.58
N THR A 382 -5.13 -0.78 0.38
CA THR A 382 -4.73 -1.27 -0.94
C THR A 382 -4.32 -2.74 -0.89
N TYR A 383 -4.62 -3.44 -1.98
CA TYR A 383 -3.95 -4.66 -2.37
C TYR A 383 -3.31 -4.45 -3.74
N GLY A 384 -1.99 -4.51 -3.78
CA GLY A 384 -1.20 -4.40 -5.00
C GLY A 384 -0.10 -5.44 -5.03
N VAL A 385 0.25 -5.87 -6.23
CA VAL A 385 1.30 -6.84 -6.51
C VAL A 385 2.12 -6.34 -7.69
N MET A 386 3.40 -6.67 -7.72
CA MET A 386 4.31 -6.16 -8.75
C MET A 386 4.05 -6.70 -10.15
N TRP A 387 3.34 -7.84 -10.22
CA TRP A 387 2.75 -8.39 -11.43
C TRP A 387 1.41 -8.99 -11.01
N PRO A 388 0.33 -8.86 -11.79
CA PRO A 388 -0.92 -9.56 -11.53
C PRO A 388 -0.76 -11.05 -11.88
N THR A 389 0.00 -11.78 -11.08
CA THR A 389 0.04 -13.25 -11.07
C THR A 389 -0.29 -13.75 -9.68
N HIS A 390 -1.24 -14.67 -9.63
CA HIS A 390 -1.72 -15.40 -8.47
C HIS A 390 -0.60 -15.80 -7.50
N SER A 391 -0.70 -15.32 -6.26
CA SER A 391 -0.31 -16.12 -5.10
C SER A 391 -1.57 -16.72 -4.48
N SER A 392 -2.18 -17.68 -5.18
CA SER A 392 -3.12 -18.60 -4.54
C SER A 392 -2.32 -19.49 -3.57
N LEU A 393 -2.19 -19.05 -2.32
CA LEU A 393 -1.92 -19.98 -1.23
C LEU A 393 -3.15 -20.90 -1.09
N PRO A 394 -2.98 -22.23 -1.12
CA PRO A 394 -4.09 -23.14 -0.90
C PRO A 394 -4.61 -22.97 0.53
N TRP A 395 -5.88 -22.62 0.65
CA TRP A 395 -6.62 -22.70 1.91
C TRP A 395 -6.82 -24.17 2.25
N HIS A 396 -5.84 -24.81 2.88
CA HIS A 396 -6.06 -26.07 3.55
C HIS A 396 -6.85 -25.79 4.83
N THR A 397 -8.17 -26.03 4.78
CA THR A 397 -8.97 -26.27 5.97
C THR A 397 -8.46 -27.56 6.61
N SER A 398 -7.68 -27.45 7.67
CA SER A 398 -7.37 -28.58 8.55
C SER A 398 -8.64 -28.97 9.31
N ASN A 399 -9.43 -29.87 8.71
CA ASN A 399 -10.38 -30.66 9.48
C ASN A 399 -9.57 -31.63 10.35
N SER A 400 -9.35 -31.26 11.62
CA SER A 400 -8.87 -32.19 12.64
C SER A 400 -9.98 -33.17 13.01
N SER A 401 -10.17 -34.23 12.22
CA SER A 401 -10.85 -35.41 12.71
C SER A 401 -9.89 -36.15 13.65
N ARG A 402 -10.24 -36.18 14.94
CA ARG A 402 -9.62 -37.02 15.96
C ARG A 402 -9.52 -38.46 15.45
N SER A 403 -8.30 -38.96 15.32
CA SER A 403 -7.99 -40.38 15.32
C SER A 403 -7.03 -40.61 16.49
N THR A 404 -7.58 -41.11 17.58
CA THR A 404 -6.85 -41.68 18.71
C THR A 404 -5.89 -42.77 18.23
N LYS A 405 -4.59 -42.56 18.40
CA LYS A 405 -3.63 -43.66 18.49
C LYS A 405 -2.87 -43.55 19.81
N THR A 406 -3.23 -44.48 20.69
CA THR A 406 -2.60 -44.87 21.93
C THR A 406 -1.10 -45.07 21.77
N ALA A 407 -0.35 -44.53 22.73
CA ALA A 407 1.06 -44.79 22.94
C ALA A 407 1.29 -46.20 23.51
N ALA A 408 2.36 -46.84 23.07
CA ALA A 408 3.02 -47.95 23.77
C ALA A 408 4.55 -47.86 23.50
N PRO A 409 5.39 -48.34 24.43
CA PRO A 409 6.64 -47.66 24.78
C PRO A 409 7.91 -48.27 24.18
N ALA A 410 9.00 -47.52 24.40
CA ALA A 410 10.37 -47.80 24.03
C ALA A 410 10.88 -49.21 24.38
N GLY A 411 11.61 -49.80 23.44
CA GLY A 411 12.44 -50.98 23.64
C GLY A 411 13.83 -50.73 23.08
N SER A 412 14.82 -50.73 23.97
CA SER A 412 16.25 -50.81 23.70
C SER A 412 16.62 -52.13 23.02
N THR A 413 17.60 -52.12 22.09
CA THR A 413 18.88 -52.86 22.22
C THR A 413 19.76 -52.74 20.97
N ALA A 414 21.05 -52.59 21.25
CA ALA A 414 22.25 -52.67 20.43
C ALA A 414 22.25 -53.65 19.24
N ARG A 415 22.86 -53.22 18.13
CA ARG A 415 24.25 -53.53 17.74
C ARG A 415 24.77 -52.54 16.72
#